data_AF-A0A2V5PJ30-F1
#
_entry.id   AF-A0A2V5PJ30-F1
#
_cell.length_a   1.000
_cell.length_b   1.000
_cell.length_c   1.000
_cell.angle_alpha   90.00
_cell.angle_beta   90.00
_cell.angle_gamma   90.00
#
_symmetry.space_group_name_H-M   'P 1'
#
loop_
_entity.id
_entity.type
_entity.pdbx_description
1 polymer ?
#
loop_
_entity_poly.entity_id
_entity_poly.type
_entity_poly.pdbx_seq_one_letter_code
_entity_poly.pdbx_strand_id
1 'polypeptide(L)'
;MRSGETSAVLDEMLEPVSRCFGLETARALAGFRVDERTQARVDELAEKCNEGQLSPQERSEYEAYVQASTLIGILQAKARRLLARAGVS
;
A
#
# COMPACT_ATOMS: atom_id res chain seq x y z
N MET A 1 -4.21 10.67 15.31
CA MET A 1 -3.25 10.94 14.23
C MET A 1 -4.03 10.98 12.93
N ARG A 2 -3.92 12.04 12.14
CA ARG A 2 -4.67 12.18 10.89
C ARG A 2 -4.00 11.28 9.87
N SER A 3 -4.75 10.47 9.11
CA SER A 3 -4.17 9.46 8.19
C SER A 3 -3.13 10.01 7.20
N GLY A 4 -3.17 11.32 6.90
CA GLY A 4 -2.15 12.01 6.09
C GLY A 4 -0.79 12.23 6.79
N GLU A 5 -0.73 12.31 8.12
CA GLU A 5 0.52 12.49 8.88
C GLU A 5 1.34 11.19 8.92
N THR A 6 0.67 10.04 9.08
CA THR A 6 1.32 8.72 9.03
C THR A 6 1.94 8.45 7.65
N SER A 7 1.27 8.89 6.58
CA SER A 7 1.80 8.73 5.22
C SER A 7 3.07 9.55 4.97
N ALA A 8 3.19 10.74 5.55
CA ALA A 8 4.38 11.59 5.40
C ALA A 8 5.60 10.99 6.15
N VAL A 9 5.39 10.51 7.38
CA VAL A 9 6.47 9.84 8.15
C VAL A 9 6.95 8.58 7.43
N LEU A 10 6.03 7.75 6.94
CA LEU A 10 6.38 6.55 6.16
C LEU A 10 7.12 6.90 4.86
N ASP A 11 6.71 7.97 4.16
CA ASP A 11 7.38 8.41 2.94
C ASP A 11 8.83 8.82 3.20
N GLU A 12 9.09 9.57 4.28
CA GLU A 12 10.45 9.95 4.69
C GLU A 12 11.29 8.72 5.07
N MET A 13 10.73 7.83 5.90
CA MET A 13 11.42 6.61 6.35
C MET A 13 11.79 5.66 5.19
N LEU A 14 10.95 5.60 4.14
CA LEU A 14 11.15 4.70 3.00
C LEU A 14 11.99 5.32 1.87
N GLU A 15 12.38 6.59 2.00
CA GLU A 15 13.22 7.24 1.00
C GLU A 15 14.54 6.49 0.73
N PRO A 16 15.29 6.02 1.75
CA PRO A 16 16.49 5.21 1.50
C PRO A 16 16.20 3.91 0.75
N VAL A 17 15.10 3.24 1.06
CA VAL A 17 14.69 1.97 0.42
C VAL A 17 14.46 2.17 -1.08
N SER A 18 13.87 3.29 -1.46
CA SER A 18 13.60 3.59 -2.87
C SER A 18 14.85 3.76 -3.74
N ARG A 19 15.97 4.15 -3.14
CA ARG A 19 17.26 4.29 -3.85
C ARG A 19 17.89 2.94 -4.19
N CYS A 20 17.46 1.87 -3.51
CA CYS A 20 17.90 0.50 -3.77
C CYS A 20 17.13 -0.16 -4.92
N PHE A 21 16.11 0.49 -5.48
CA PHE A 21 15.31 -0.09 -6.56
C PHE A 21 16.07 -0.05 -7.89
N GLY A 22 16.32 -1.24 -8.45
CA GLY A 22 16.59 -1.37 -9.88
C GLY A 22 15.32 -1.17 -10.71
N LEU A 23 15.46 -0.96 -12.03
CA LEU A 23 14.33 -0.76 -12.95
C LEU A 23 13.35 -1.95 -12.96
N GLU A 24 13.86 -3.17 -12.83
CA GLU A 24 13.02 -4.38 -12.77
C GLU A 24 12.17 -4.43 -11.51
N THR A 25 12.77 -4.22 -10.35
CA THR A 25 12.06 -4.13 -9.07
C THR A 25 11.04 -2.99 -9.07
N ALA A 26 11.40 -1.83 -9.65
CA ALA A 26 10.48 -0.70 -9.77
C ALA A 26 9.26 -1.06 -10.64
N ARG A 27 9.44 -1.76 -11.76
CA ARG A 27 8.31 -2.25 -12.58
C ARG A 27 7.44 -3.25 -11.83
N ALA A 28 8.06 -4.24 -11.19
CA ALA A 28 7.34 -5.25 -10.42
C ALA A 28 6.50 -4.62 -9.30
N LEU A 29 7.08 -3.67 -8.55
CA LEU A 29 6.36 -2.92 -7.52
C LEU A 29 5.25 -2.06 -8.10
N ALA A 30 5.52 -1.27 -9.14
CA ALA A 30 4.54 -0.36 -9.74
C ALA A 30 3.29 -1.08 -10.27
N GLY A 31 3.48 -2.32 -10.76
CA GLY A 31 2.42 -3.21 -11.22
C GLY A 31 1.88 -4.19 -10.18
N PHE A 32 2.41 -4.18 -8.95
CA PHE A 32 1.98 -5.09 -7.89
C PHE A 32 0.49 -4.93 -7.61
N ARG A 33 -0.20 -6.08 -7.55
CA ARG A 33 -1.59 -6.19 -7.10
C ARG A 33 -1.67 -7.37 -6.17
N VAL A 34 -2.45 -7.22 -5.11
CA VAL A 34 -2.80 -8.36 -4.24
C VAL A 34 -3.59 -9.38 -5.04
N ASP A 35 -3.52 -10.65 -4.63
CA ASP A 35 -4.29 -11.70 -5.28
C ASP A 35 -5.80 -11.51 -5.06
N GLU A 36 -6.60 -12.16 -5.91
CA GLU A 36 -8.06 -12.02 -5.93
C GLU A 36 -8.72 -12.42 -4.61
N ARG A 37 -8.17 -13.42 -3.91
CA ARG A 37 -8.71 -13.88 -2.62
C ARG A 37 -8.47 -12.84 -1.54
N THR A 38 -7.27 -12.27 -1.50
CA THR A 38 -6.93 -11.18 -0.59
C THR A 38 -7.79 -9.95 -0.88
N GLN A 39 -7.97 -9.58 -2.16
CA GLN A 39 -8.83 -8.45 -2.53
C GLN A 39 -10.28 -8.67 -2.08
N ALA A 40 -10.87 -9.84 -2.38
CA ALA A 40 -12.24 -10.16 -1.98
C ALA A 40 -12.43 -10.10 -0.46
N ARG A 41 -11.43 -10.52 0.33
CA ARG A 41 -11.47 -10.44 1.79
C ARG A 41 -11.44 -9.01 2.29
N VAL A 42 -10.61 -8.16 1.69
CA VAL A 42 -10.57 -6.73 2.02
C VAL A 42 -11.90 -6.05 1.70
N ASP A 43 -12.50 -6.39 0.56
CA ASP A 43 -13.79 -5.83 0.13
C ASP A 43 -14.92 -6.24 1.08
N GLU A 44 -14.98 -7.51 1.50
CA GLU A 44 -15.93 -7.99 2.50
C GLU A 44 -15.79 -7.25 3.84
N LEU A 45 -14.55 -7.07 4.31
CA LEU A 45 -14.27 -6.36 5.56
C LEU A 45 -14.62 -4.87 5.46
N ALA A 46 -14.39 -4.25 4.30
CA ALA A 46 -14.76 -2.86 4.05
C ALA A 46 -16.29 -2.68 4.08
N GLU A 47 -17.05 -3.60 3.47
CA GLU A 47 -18.51 -3.60 3.53
C GLU A 47 -19.02 -3.73 4.97
N LYS A 48 -18.55 -4.73 5.72
CA LYS A 48 -18.86 -4.90 7.15
C LYS A 48 -18.46 -3.68 7.99
N CYS A 49 -17.35 -3.02 7.65
CA CYS A 49 -16.92 -1.80 8.32
C CYS A 49 -17.93 -0.67 8.13
N ASN A 50 -18.40 -0.48 6.90
CA ASN A 50 -19.38 0.55 6.55
C ASN A 50 -20.73 0.31 7.23
N GLU A 51 -21.10 -0.96 7.43
CA GLU A 51 -22.31 -1.34 8.15
C GLU A 51 -22.15 -1.36 9.68
N GLY A 52 -20.93 -1.12 10.19
CA GLY A 52 -20.64 -1.16 11.62
C GLY A 52 -20.67 -2.56 12.23
N GLN A 53 -20.53 -3.60 11.41
CA GLN A 53 -20.68 -5.01 11.79
C GLN A 53 -19.36 -5.76 12.00
N LEU A 54 -18.21 -5.08 11.90
CA LEU A 54 -16.91 -5.72 12.16
C LEU A 54 -16.83 -6.22 13.60
N SER A 55 -16.58 -7.53 13.76
CA SER A 55 -16.11 -8.08 15.03
C SER A 55 -14.74 -7.48 15.41
N PRO A 56 -14.33 -7.55 16.69
CA PRO A 56 -13.01 -7.08 17.12
C PRO A 56 -11.84 -7.73 16.35
N GLN A 57 -11.96 -9.02 16.03
CA GLN A 57 -10.97 -9.76 15.26
C GLN A 57 -10.91 -9.27 13.81
N GLU A 58 -12.07 -9.13 13.15
CA GLU A 58 -12.15 -8.62 11.78
C GLU A 58 -11.68 -7.17 11.68
N ARG A 59 -11.90 -6.35 12.71
CA ARG A 59 -11.38 -4.98 12.75
C ARG A 59 -9.85 -4.97 12.76
N SER A 60 -9.22 -5.82 13.59
CA SER A 60 -7.76 -5.93 13.60
C SER A 60 -7.21 -6.44 12.27
N GLU A 61 -7.88 -7.41 11.64
CA GLU A 61 -7.54 -7.91 10.30
C GLU A 61 -7.64 -6.78 9.25
N TYR A 62 -8.74 -6.03 9.26
CA TYR A 62 -8.97 -4.92 8.33
C TYR A 62 -7.97 -3.79 8.52
N GLU A 63 -7.64 -3.43 9.75
CA GLU A 63 -6.60 -2.44 10.07
C GLU A 63 -5.22 -2.88 9.55
N ALA A 64 -4.88 -4.17 9.64
CA ALA A 64 -3.64 -4.69 9.08
C ALA A 64 -3.60 -4.55 7.54
N TYR A 65 -4.72 -4.84 6.84
CA TYR A 65 -4.82 -4.62 5.40
C TYR A 65 -4.69 -3.15 5.01
N VAL A 66 -5.30 -2.23 5.76
CA VAL A 66 -5.20 -0.77 5.52
C VAL A 66 -3.75 -0.30 5.69
N GLN A 67 -3.06 -0.76 6.73
CA GLN A 67 -1.66 -0.42 6.98
C GLN A 67 -0.74 -0.97 5.86
N ALA A 68 -0.93 -2.24 5.48
CA ALA A 68 -0.17 -2.86 4.39
C ALA A 68 -0.41 -2.12 3.06
N SER A 69 -1.67 -1.79 2.74
CA SER A 69 -2.03 -1.07 1.52
C SER A 69 -1.42 0.32 1.46
N THR A 70 -1.36 1.02 2.60
CA THR A 70 -0.70 2.34 2.70
C THR A 70 0.80 2.23 2.39
N LEU A 71 1.48 1.25 3.01
CA LEU A 71 2.90 0.97 2.75
C LEU A 71 3.15 0.66 1.27
N ILE A 72 2.39 -0.28 0.70
CA ILE A 72 2.50 -0.68 -0.70
C ILE A 72 2.26 0.52 -1.63
N GLY A 73 1.25 1.35 -1.34
CA GLY A 73 0.96 2.56 -2.11
C GLY A 73 2.14 3.54 -2.16
N ILE A 74 2.83 3.74 -1.03
CA ILE A 74 4.03 4.57 -0.97
C ILE A 74 5.16 3.97 -1.81
N LEU A 75 5.42 2.67 -1.69
CA LEU A 75 6.46 1.98 -2.48
C LEU A 75 6.15 2.05 -3.98
N GLN A 76 4.89 1.90 -4.37
CA GLN A 76 4.44 2.07 -5.76
C GLN A 76 4.64 3.48 -6.27
N ALA A 77 4.31 4.50 -5.48
CA ALA A 77 4.51 5.90 -5.85
C ALA A 77 6.00 6.20 -6.09
N LYS A 78 6.89 5.72 -5.20
CA LYS A 78 8.33 5.86 -5.34
C LYS A 78 8.87 5.10 -6.56
N ALA A 79 8.40 3.88 -6.81
CA ALA A 79 8.78 3.09 -7.98
C ALA A 79 8.36 3.77 -9.29
N ARG A 80 7.13 4.27 -9.39
CA ARG A 80 6.65 5.03 -10.55
C ARG A 80 7.47 6.31 -10.78
N ARG A 81 7.84 7.02 -9.71
CA ARG A 81 8.72 8.20 -9.79
C ARG A 81 10.09 7.86 -10.34
N LEU A 82 10.66 6.72 -9.96
CA LEU A 82 11.93 6.24 -10.49
C LEU A 82 11.82 5.91 -11.98
N LEU A 83 10.79 5.17 -12.40
CA LEU A 83 10.57 4.81 -13.81
C LEU A 83 10.39 6.05 -14.69
N ALA A 84 9.59 7.02 -14.23
CA ALA A 84 9.41 8.29 -14.92
C ALA A 84 10.73 9.07 -15.11
N ARG A 85 11.59 9.08 -14.08
CA ARG A 85 12.93 9.71 -14.17
C ARG A 85 13.88 8.99 -15.11
N ALA A 86 13.74 7.67 -15.24
CA ALA A 86 14.55 6.85 -16.13
C ALA A 86 14.14 6.97 -17.61
N GLY A 87 13.06 7.71 -17.93
CA GLY A 87 12.54 7.83 -19.30
C GLY A 87 11.87 6.55 -19.80
N VAL A 88 11.55 5.62 -18.89
CA VAL A 88 10.91 4.34 -19.20
C VAL A 88 9.47 4.46 -18.72
N SER A 89 8.58 4.87 -19.63
CA SER A 89 7.13 4.89 -19.39
C SER A 89 6.53 3.50 -19.49
#